data_AF-A0A1V4UH76-F1
#
_entry.id   AF-A0A1V4UH76-F1
#
_cell.length_a   1.000
_cell.length_b   1.000
_cell.length_c   1.000
_cell.angle_alpha   90.00
_cell.angle_beta   90.00
_cell.angle_gamma   90.00
#
_symmetry.space_group_name_H-M   'P 1'
#
loop_
_entity.id
_entity.type
_entity.pdbx_description
1 polymer ?
#
loop_
_entity_poly.entity_id
_entity_poly.type
_entity_poly.pdbx_seq_one_letter_code
_entity_poly.pdbx_strand_id
1 'polypeptide(L)'
;MRTMRFRYPVLVALTLVLLCGIAIAHSPSDMRLEYDPGPGTLRVSVTHQVDDSSTHFVREVAIQKNGVTADTVTYTGQPSTETFTYSYPLTLEPGDVARVTARCNIGGSITREYTRPAAQGQPATAVPTTPSMAPSPWVMHAALLIAAILLFSGVSILPAYGKKIAGWYRFHTALAIIGAILAVVAIAMVLGPVPSGTIRDAWDAHVALGLFVLGLLLFTLGAGVYRKWAGGHKGQVRTVHLWLGRGLVVLVLLNVVLGLAAVGIF
;
A
#
# COMPACT_ATOMS: atom_id res chain seq x y z
N MET A 1 27.68 16.39 33.34
CA MET A 1 26.95 15.57 32.35
C MET A 1 25.60 16.24 32.05
N ARG A 2 25.34 16.63 30.81
CA ARG A 2 24.13 17.38 30.42
C ARG A 2 23.07 16.35 30.02
N THR A 3 22.07 16.11 30.87
CA THR A 3 20.99 15.14 30.59
C THR A 3 20.28 15.52 29.28
N MET A 4 20.41 14.67 28.26
CA MET A 4 19.64 14.79 27.02
C MET A 4 18.17 14.55 27.36
N ARG A 5 17.42 15.63 27.66
CA ARG A 5 15.97 15.55 27.80
C ARG A 5 15.39 15.35 26.39
N PHE A 6 15.02 14.12 26.04
CA PHE A 6 14.26 13.83 24.84
C PHE A 6 12.96 14.63 24.90
N ARG A 7 12.86 15.71 24.12
CA ARG A 7 11.68 16.58 24.11
C ARG A 7 10.54 16.02 23.25
N TYR A 8 10.80 14.97 22.48
CA TYR A 8 9.84 14.34 21.59
C TYR A 8 10.00 12.81 21.54
N PRO A 9 9.94 12.09 22.69
CA PRO A 9 10.06 10.64 22.72
C PRO A 9 8.95 9.98 21.88
N VAL A 10 7.77 10.61 21.79
CA VAL A 10 6.65 10.15 20.97
C VAL A 10 6.99 10.13 19.48
N LEU A 11 7.67 11.15 18.94
CA LEU A 11 8.04 11.20 17.51
C LEU A 11 9.08 10.12 17.16
N VAL A 12 10.07 9.92 18.04
CA VAL A 12 11.10 8.89 17.87
C VAL A 12 10.49 7.49 18.00
N ALA A 13 9.62 7.27 18.98
CA ALA A 13 8.87 6.02 19.13
C ALA A 13 7.98 5.75 17.92
N LEU A 14 7.30 6.76 17.37
CA LEU A 14 6.51 6.64 16.14
C LEU A 14 7.35 6.31 14.91
N THR A 15 8.55 6.87 14.79
CA THR A 15 9.47 6.55 13.69
C THR A 15 9.98 5.11 13.81
N LEU A 16 10.22 4.64 15.05
CA LEU A 16 10.58 3.25 15.34
C LEU A 16 9.42 2.27 15.09
N VAL A 17 8.17 2.62 15.41
CA VAL A 17 6.98 1.82 15.10
C VAL A 17 6.74 1.72 13.59
N LEU A 18 7.04 2.77 12.83
CA LEU A 18 7.02 2.73 11.34
C LEU A 18 8.17 1.90 10.74
N LEU A 19 9.24 1.65 11.50
CA LEU A 19 10.37 0.78 11.13
C LEU A 19 10.18 -0.66 11.60
N CYS A 20 9.27 -0.92 12.55
CA CYS A 20 8.82 -2.27 12.87
C CYS A 20 8.10 -2.82 11.65
N GLY A 21 8.74 -3.78 11.00
CA GLY A 21 8.30 -4.35 9.74
C GLY A 21 6.83 -4.75 9.75
N ILE A 22 6.22 -4.61 8.59
CA ILE A 22 4.94 -5.22 8.20
C ILE A 22 4.89 -6.62 8.82
N ALA A 23 4.12 -6.79 9.89
CA ALA A 23 3.75 -8.13 10.34
C ALA A 23 2.95 -8.69 9.16
N ILE A 24 3.60 -9.55 8.36
CA ILE A 24 2.95 -10.24 7.26
C ILE A 24 1.93 -11.13 7.94
N ALA A 25 0.68 -10.66 7.99
CA ALA A 25 -0.46 -11.52 8.24
C ALA A 25 -0.29 -12.73 7.32
N HIS A 26 -0.28 -13.92 7.92
CA HIS A 26 -0.18 -15.20 7.21
C HIS A 26 -1.12 -15.27 6.02
N SER A 27 -0.58 -15.00 4.84
CA SER A 27 -1.29 -15.27 3.61
C SER A 27 -1.56 -16.76 3.49
N PRO A 28 -2.61 -17.17 2.76
CA PRO A 28 -2.72 -18.55 2.29
C PRO A 28 -1.39 -19.02 1.70
N SER A 29 -0.92 -20.19 2.13
CA SER A 29 0.43 -20.67 1.86
C SER A 29 0.56 -21.33 0.49
N ASP A 30 -0.52 -21.90 -0.04
CA ASP A 30 -0.57 -22.46 -1.39
C ASP A 30 -1.95 -22.32 -2.03
N MET A 31 -1.98 -22.38 -3.36
CA MET A 31 -3.18 -22.45 -4.16
C MET A 31 -2.92 -23.31 -5.40
N ARG A 32 -3.83 -24.24 -5.68
CA ARG A 32 -3.85 -25.08 -6.88
C ARG A 32 -5.10 -24.83 -7.69
N LEU A 33 -4.92 -24.69 -8.99
CA LEU A 33 -5.98 -24.42 -9.95
C LEU A 33 -6.10 -25.61 -10.89
N GLU A 34 -7.29 -26.21 -10.94
CA GLU A 34 -7.61 -27.33 -11.81
C GLU A 34 -8.87 -26.99 -12.61
N TYR A 35 -8.81 -27.16 -13.93
CA TYR A 35 -9.96 -26.91 -14.78
C TYR A 35 -10.56 -28.22 -15.27
N ASP A 36 -11.87 -28.38 -15.06
CA ASP A 36 -12.64 -29.47 -15.62
C ASP A 36 -13.44 -28.96 -16.84
N PRO A 37 -13.04 -29.33 -18.06
CA PRO A 37 -13.70 -28.87 -19.28
C PRO A 37 -15.09 -29.49 -19.48
N GLY A 38 -15.43 -30.59 -18.80
CA GLY A 38 -16.74 -31.23 -18.93
C GLY A 38 -17.87 -30.32 -18.44
N PRO A 39 -17.91 -29.98 -17.14
CA PRO A 39 -18.87 -29.06 -16.57
C PRO A 39 -18.48 -27.58 -16.72
N GLY A 40 -17.29 -27.26 -17.25
CA GLY A 40 -16.81 -25.88 -17.38
C GLY A 40 -16.53 -25.23 -16.03
N THR A 41 -15.77 -25.92 -15.18
CA THR A 41 -15.57 -25.53 -13.77
C THR A 41 -14.10 -25.36 -13.44
N LEU A 42 -13.75 -24.25 -12.80
CA LEU A 42 -12.44 -24.03 -12.20
C LEU A 42 -12.49 -24.41 -10.71
N ARG A 43 -11.73 -25.44 -10.34
CA ARG A 43 -11.50 -25.86 -8.95
C ARG A 43 -10.31 -25.10 -8.39
N VAL A 44 -10.53 -24.42 -7.29
CA VAL A 44 -9.54 -23.62 -6.58
C VAL A 44 -9.32 -24.26 -5.22
N SER A 45 -8.21 -24.99 -5.08
CA SER A 45 -7.79 -25.58 -3.81
C SER A 45 -6.83 -24.62 -3.13
N VAL A 46 -7.18 -24.15 -1.93
CA VAL A 46 -6.40 -23.18 -1.16
C VAL A 46 -5.92 -23.86 0.12
N THR A 47 -4.63 -23.69 0.43
CA THR A 47 -4.04 -24.09 1.71
C THR A 47 -3.92 -22.85 2.57
N HIS A 48 -4.68 -22.79 3.66
CA HIS A 48 -4.66 -21.70 4.62
C HIS A 48 -4.84 -22.26 6.03
N GLN A 49 -3.71 -22.46 6.71
CA GLN A 49 -3.68 -23.04 8.04
C GLN A 49 -4.02 -22.01 9.10
N VAL A 50 -5.10 -22.26 9.84
CA VAL A 50 -5.69 -21.34 10.82
C VAL A 50 -6.13 -22.09 12.09
N ASP A 51 -6.17 -21.40 13.22
CA ASP A 51 -6.66 -22.01 14.47
C ASP A 51 -8.19 -22.14 14.48
N ASP A 52 -8.91 -21.14 13.95
CA ASP A 52 -10.38 -21.10 13.89
C ASP A 52 -10.84 -20.54 12.53
N SER A 53 -11.56 -21.37 11.76
CA SER A 53 -12.02 -21.06 10.41
C SER A 53 -13.23 -20.12 10.33
N SER A 54 -13.81 -19.72 11.46
CA SER A 54 -14.89 -18.74 11.55
C SER A 54 -14.38 -17.33 11.87
N THR A 55 -13.23 -17.22 12.54
CA THR A 55 -12.62 -15.92 12.90
C THR A 55 -11.41 -15.57 12.05
N HIS A 56 -10.72 -16.57 11.50
CA HIS A 56 -9.57 -16.39 10.62
C HIS A 56 -9.73 -17.28 9.38
N PHE A 57 -10.02 -16.66 8.24
CA PHE A 57 -10.41 -17.39 7.04
C PHE A 57 -10.12 -16.65 5.74
N VAL A 58 -10.18 -17.35 4.62
CA VAL A 58 -10.19 -16.73 3.29
C VAL A 58 -11.54 -16.04 3.06
N ARG A 59 -11.57 -14.69 3.17
CA ARG A 59 -12.80 -13.89 3.01
C ARG A 59 -13.21 -13.66 1.57
N GLU A 60 -12.28 -13.76 0.62
CA GLU A 60 -12.56 -13.40 -0.77
C GLU A 60 -11.75 -14.29 -1.72
N VAL A 61 -12.40 -14.71 -2.81
CA VAL A 61 -11.74 -15.27 -3.99
C VAL A 61 -12.18 -14.47 -5.22
N ALA A 62 -11.24 -13.74 -5.81
CA ALA A 62 -11.44 -12.97 -7.03
C ALA A 62 -10.90 -13.75 -8.24
N ILE A 63 -11.69 -13.84 -9.31
CA ILE A 63 -11.39 -14.62 -10.52
C ILE A 63 -11.40 -13.68 -11.71
N GLN A 64 -10.31 -13.70 -12.48
CA GLN A 64 -10.18 -12.97 -13.73
C GLN A 64 -9.98 -13.94 -14.90
N LYS A 65 -10.65 -13.66 -16.01
CA LYS A 65 -10.45 -14.32 -17.30
C LYS A 65 -9.81 -13.33 -18.26
N ASN A 66 -8.62 -13.64 -18.79
CA ASN A 66 -7.88 -12.80 -19.73
C ASN A 66 -7.71 -11.34 -19.24
N GLY A 67 -7.49 -11.16 -17.92
CA GLY A 67 -7.33 -9.85 -17.28
C GLY A 67 -8.62 -9.10 -16.96
N VAL A 68 -9.79 -9.63 -17.37
CA VAL A 68 -11.11 -9.07 -17.03
C VAL A 68 -11.67 -9.81 -15.82
N THR A 69 -12.21 -9.08 -14.85
CA THR A 69 -12.85 -9.72 -13.67
C THR A 69 -14.07 -10.50 -14.10
N ALA A 70 -14.03 -11.81 -13.89
CA ALA A 70 -15.11 -12.74 -14.19
C ALA A 70 -16.04 -12.92 -12.99
N ASP A 71 -15.46 -13.02 -11.79
CA ASP A 71 -16.23 -13.18 -10.55
C ASP A 71 -15.45 -12.66 -9.33
N THR A 72 -16.15 -12.36 -8.24
CA THR A 72 -15.58 -12.05 -6.94
C THR A 72 -16.54 -12.55 -5.87
N VAL A 73 -16.14 -13.64 -5.19
CA VAL A 73 -16.98 -14.30 -4.19
C VAL A 73 -16.43 -14.00 -2.79
N THR A 74 -17.33 -13.63 -1.88
CA THR A 74 -16.99 -13.36 -0.48
C THR A 74 -17.52 -14.47 0.43
N TYR A 75 -16.81 -14.71 1.52
CA TYR A 75 -17.08 -15.75 2.50
C TYR A 75 -17.09 -15.18 3.91
N THR A 76 -17.74 -15.89 4.83
CA THR A 76 -17.79 -15.57 6.26
C THR A 76 -17.08 -16.62 7.13
N GLY A 77 -16.44 -17.60 6.47
CA GLY A 77 -15.66 -18.68 7.09
C GLY A 77 -15.01 -19.54 6.01
N GLN A 78 -14.09 -20.42 6.39
CA GLN A 78 -13.52 -21.43 5.48
C GLN A 78 -13.93 -22.86 5.86
N PRO A 79 -14.12 -23.78 4.89
CA PRO A 79 -14.64 -25.12 5.14
C PRO A 79 -13.78 -26.01 6.05
N SER A 80 -12.47 -25.77 6.08
CA SER A 80 -11.52 -26.51 6.91
C SER A 80 -10.46 -25.55 7.46
N THR A 81 -9.78 -25.92 8.54
CA THR A 81 -8.68 -25.15 9.12
C THR A 81 -7.35 -25.28 8.36
N GLU A 82 -7.33 -26.01 7.24
CA GLU A 82 -6.12 -26.28 6.46
C GLU A 82 -6.37 -26.09 4.95
N THR A 83 -6.54 -27.20 4.21
CA THR A 83 -6.77 -27.18 2.76
C THR A 83 -8.24 -27.38 2.46
N PHE A 84 -8.78 -26.56 1.57
CA PHE A 84 -10.17 -26.66 1.10
C PHE A 84 -10.26 -26.30 -0.39
N THR A 85 -11.34 -26.74 -1.04
CA THR A 85 -11.56 -26.52 -2.46
C THR A 85 -12.89 -25.83 -2.70
N TYR A 86 -12.85 -24.72 -3.45
CA TYR A 86 -14.03 -24.11 -4.04
C TYR A 86 -14.14 -24.46 -5.52
N SER A 87 -15.35 -24.48 -6.05
CA SER A 87 -15.63 -24.77 -7.46
C SER A 87 -16.42 -23.62 -8.05
N TYR A 88 -15.90 -23.04 -9.14
CA TYR A 88 -16.51 -21.89 -9.78
C TYR A 88 -16.85 -22.22 -11.24
N PRO A 89 -18.08 -21.95 -11.69
CA PRO A 89 -18.40 -22.03 -13.10
C PRO A 89 -17.56 -20.98 -13.85
N LEU A 90 -16.69 -21.42 -14.74
CA LEU A 90 -15.82 -20.53 -15.51
C LEU A 90 -15.45 -21.19 -16.84
N THR A 91 -16.11 -20.80 -17.92
CA THR A 91 -15.78 -21.30 -19.25
C THR A 91 -14.46 -20.71 -19.73
N LEU A 92 -13.43 -21.55 -19.83
CA LEU A 92 -12.14 -21.22 -20.45
C LEU A 92 -12.04 -21.88 -21.81
N GLU A 93 -11.72 -21.14 -22.85
CA GLU A 93 -11.35 -21.62 -24.19
C GLU A 93 -9.84 -21.94 -24.24
N PRO A 94 -9.38 -22.81 -25.16
CA PRO A 94 -7.95 -23.12 -25.26
C PRO A 94 -7.13 -21.85 -25.51
N GLY A 95 -6.14 -21.58 -24.67
CA GLY A 95 -5.36 -20.34 -24.67
C GLY A 95 -5.82 -19.27 -23.66
N ASP A 96 -7.04 -19.39 -23.10
CA ASP A 96 -7.51 -18.49 -22.05
C ASP A 96 -6.68 -18.64 -20.78
N VAL A 97 -6.51 -17.52 -20.07
CA VAL A 97 -5.84 -17.45 -18.77
C VAL A 97 -6.85 -17.11 -17.69
N ALA A 98 -6.97 -17.98 -16.70
CA ALA A 98 -7.63 -17.71 -15.43
C ALA A 98 -6.61 -17.24 -14.39
N ARG A 99 -6.78 -16.04 -13.85
CA ARG A 99 -6.02 -15.53 -12.70
C ARG A 99 -6.92 -15.51 -11.48
N VAL A 100 -6.53 -16.22 -10.42
CA VAL A 100 -7.30 -16.33 -9.18
C VAL A 100 -6.52 -15.75 -8.03
N THR A 101 -7.16 -14.91 -7.22
CA THR A 101 -6.59 -14.32 -6.01
C THR A 101 -7.46 -14.67 -4.80
N ALA A 102 -6.88 -15.32 -3.79
CA ALA A 102 -7.54 -15.59 -2.51
C ALA A 102 -6.97 -14.67 -1.42
N ARG A 103 -7.84 -14.10 -0.58
CA ARG A 103 -7.47 -13.14 0.47
C ARG A 103 -7.95 -13.60 1.83
N CYS A 104 -7.05 -13.53 2.81
CA CYS A 104 -7.39 -13.74 4.21
C CYS A 104 -8.17 -12.53 4.76
N ASN A 105 -9.06 -12.77 5.73
CA ASN A 105 -9.82 -11.73 6.42
C ASN A 105 -8.97 -10.86 7.34
N ILE A 106 -7.94 -11.43 7.98
CA ILE A 106 -6.97 -10.74 8.85
C ILE A 106 -5.88 -10.05 8.04
N GLY A 107 -5.44 -10.66 6.93
CA GLY A 107 -4.52 -10.04 5.98
C GLY A 107 -3.66 -11.03 5.22
N GLY A 108 -3.13 -10.57 4.08
CA GLY A 108 -2.35 -11.39 3.15
C GLY A 108 -3.21 -12.01 2.04
N SER A 109 -2.56 -12.37 0.94
CA SER A 109 -3.21 -12.93 -0.24
C SER A 109 -2.27 -13.81 -1.05
N ILE A 110 -2.82 -14.76 -1.80
CA ILE A 110 -2.10 -15.54 -2.78
C ILE A 110 -2.77 -15.38 -4.15
N THR A 111 -1.96 -15.33 -5.21
CA THR A 111 -2.44 -15.31 -6.60
C THR A 111 -1.81 -16.46 -7.38
N ARG A 112 -2.61 -17.12 -8.22
CA ARG A 112 -2.16 -18.12 -9.19
C ARG A 112 -2.83 -17.92 -10.53
N GLU A 113 -2.17 -18.42 -11.56
CA GLU A 113 -2.67 -18.41 -12.92
C GLU A 113 -2.77 -19.84 -13.44
N TYR A 114 -3.79 -20.08 -14.25
CA TYR A 114 -4.00 -21.29 -15.01
C TYR A 114 -4.26 -20.91 -16.47
N THR A 115 -3.44 -21.43 -17.37
CA THR A 115 -3.66 -21.29 -18.82
C THR A 115 -4.26 -22.58 -19.34
N ARG A 116 -5.44 -22.51 -19.98
CA ARG A 116 -6.02 -23.69 -20.62
C ARG A 116 -5.14 -24.09 -21.81
N PRO A 117 -4.56 -25.31 -21.83
CA PRO A 117 -3.71 -25.72 -22.95
C PRO A 117 -4.46 -25.67 -24.28
N ALA A 118 -3.79 -25.22 -25.34
CA ALA A 118 -4.32 -25.32 -26.70
C ALA A 118 -4.62 -26.80 -27.02
N ALA A 119 -5.73 -27.07 -27.72
CA ALA A 119 -5.95 -28.39 -28.30
C ALA A 119 -4.77 -28.73 -29.21
N GLN A 120 -4.25 -29.96 -29.14
CA GLN A 120 -3.11 -30.41 -29.95
C GLN A 120 -3.41 -30.20 -31.44
N GLY A 121 -2.76 -29.20 -32.06
CA GLY A 121 -2.95 -28.82 -33.46
C GLY A 121 -2.81 -27.33 -33.79
N GLN A 122 -2.92 -26.43 -32.80
CA GLN A 122 -2.70 -24.99 -33.00
C GLN A 122 -1.28 -24.59 -32.54
N PRO A 123 -0.53 -23.76 -33.28
CA PRO A 123 0.73 -23.22 -32.77
C PRO A 123 0.43 -22.44 -31.50
N ALA A 124 1.08 -22.83 -30.39
CA ALA A 124 1.02 -22.09 -29.15
C ALA A 124 1.48 -20.66 -29.45
N THR A 125 0.56 -19.70 -29.40
CA THR A 125 0.95 -18.30 -29.31
C THR A 125 1.51 -18.18 -27.90
N ALA A 126 2.83 -18.37 -27.76
CA ALA A 126 3.52 -18.15 -26.52
C ALA A 126 3.28 -16.69 -26.16
N VAL A 127 2.32 -16.44 -25.26
CA VAL A 127 2.33 -15.19 -24.51
C VAL A 127 3.67 -15.20 -23.79
N PRO A 128 4.55 -14.21 -24.00
CA PRO A 128 5.80 -14.16 -23.30
C PRO A 128 5.47 -14.02 -21.80
N THR A 129 5.55 -15.12 -21.07
CA THR A 129 5.67 -15.13 -19.62
C THR A 129 7.08 -14.66 -19.30
N THR A 130 7.39 -13.42 -19.62
CA THR A 130 8.50 -12.72 -18.99
C THR A 130 7.94 -12.34 -17.62
N PRO A 131 8.34 -13.00 -16.51
CA PRO A 131 7.98 -12.49 -15.19
C PRO A 131 8.47 -11.04 -15.16
N SER A 132 7.54 -10.10 -15.02
CA SER A 132 7.88 -8.70 -14.82
C SER A 132 8.69 -8.62 -13.53
N MET A 133 10.01 -8.57 -13.65
CA MET A 133 10.92 -8.31 -12.53
C MET A 133 10.73 -6.88 -11.99
N ALA A 134 10.01 -6.02 -12.73
CA ALA A 134 9.68 -4.69 -12.24
C ALA A 134 8.70 -4.79 -11.04
N PRO A 135 9.03 -4.15 -9.90
CA PRO A 135 8.15 -4.15 -8.73
C PRO A 135 6.81 -3.51 -9.07
N SER A 136 5.74 -3.99 -8.45
CA SER A 136 4.41 -3.45 -8.69
C SER A 136 4.36 -1.94 -8.39
N PRO A 137 3.60 -1.13 -9.16
CA PRO A 137 3.46 0.31 -8.91
C PRO A 137 3.04 0.63 -7.47
N TRP A 138 2.24 -0.24 -6.86
CA TRP A 138 1.79 -0.13 -5.46
C TRP A 138 2.91 -0.32 -4.44
N VAL A 139 3.79 -1.31 -4.66
CA VAL A 139 4.98 -1.51 -3.83
C VAL A 139 5.92 -0.31 -3.96
N MET A 140 6.09 0.20 -5.18
CA MET A 140 6.92 1.37 -5.43
C MET A 140 6.34 2.65 -4.80
N HIS A 141 5.02 2.82 -4.84
CA HIS A 141 4.31 3.90 -4.12
C HIS A 141 4.58 3.85 -2.62
N ALA A 142 4.38 2.68 -1.99
CA ALA A 142 4.63 2.51 -0.57
C ALA A 142 6.10 2.80 -0.21
N ALA A 143 7.06 2.27 -0.99
CA ALA A 143 8.48 2.49 -0.78
C ALA A 143 8.88 3.97 -0.88
N LEU A 144 8.39 4.68 -1.91
CA LEU A 144 8.67 6.10 -2.09
C LEU A 144 8.03 6.95 -0.99
N LEU A 145 6.83 6.63 -0.54
CA LEU A 145 6.19 7.32 0.59
C LEU A 145 6.93 7.08 1.92
N ILE A 146 7.40 5.85 2.18
CA ILE A 146 8.24 5.57 3.35
C ILE A 146 9.51 6.41 3.31
N ALA A 147 10.19 6.46 2.16
CA ALA A 147 11.38 7.31 1.99
C ALA A 147 11.06 8.80 2.23
N ALA A 148 9.94 9.30 1.70
CA ALA A 148 9.50 10.68 1.93
C ALA A 148 9.22 10.95 3.43
N ILE A 149 8.57 10.03 4.14
CA ILE A 149 8.28 10.14 5.59
C ILE A 149 9.57 10.21 6.41
N LEU A 150 10.58 9.40 6.07
CA LEU A 150 11.89 9.45 6.74
C LEU A 150 12.57 10.81 6.53
N LEU A 151 12.51 11.36 5.31
CA LEU A 151 13.04 12.70 5.04
C LEU A 151 12.28 13.78 5.81
N PHE A 152 10.95 13.74 5.85
CA PHE A 152 10.12 14.70 6.60
C PHE A 152 10.30 14.60 8.11
N SER A 153 10.60 13.42 8.63
CA SER A 153 11.00 13.22 10.02
C SER A 153 12.30 13.98 10.30
N GLY A 154 13.28 13.88 9.40
CA GLY A 154 14.50 14.70 9.43
C GLY A 154 14.21 16.21 9.41
N VAL A 155 13.32 16.67 8.52
CA VAL A 155 12.87 18.08 8.43
C VAL A 155 12.32 18.58 9.77
N SER A 156 11.57 17.74 10.49
CA SER A 156 10.97 18.07 11.78
C SER A 156 11.98 18.09 12.94
N ILE A 157 12.98 17.21 12.90
CA ILE A 157 14.01 17.06 13.95
C ILE A 157 15.09 18.14 13.84
N LEU A 158 15.50 18.53 12.63
CA LEU A 158 16.60 19.48 12.40
C LEU A 158 16.45 20.82 13.15
N PRO A 159 15.29 21.50 13.13
CA PRO A 159 15.11 22.76 13.87
C PRO A 159 15.17 22.60 15.38
N ALA A 160 14.90 21.40 15.91
CA ALA A 160 14.93 21.11 17.34
C ALA A 160 16.35 20.79 17.83
N TYR A 161 17.12 20.00 17.08
CA TYR A 161 18.39 19.44 17.53
C TYR A 161 19.60 19.80 16.65
N GLY A 162 19.37 20.11 15.38
CA GLY A 162 20.40 20.35 14.37
C GLY A 162 20.88 21.79 14.24
N LYS A 163 20.39 22.74 15.06
CA LYS A 163 20.75 24.17 14.93
C LYS A 163 22.24 24.49 15.06
N LYS A 164 23.03 23.60 15.67
CA LYS A 164 24.48 23.73 15.80
C LYS A 164 25.25 23.29 14.54
N ILE A 165 24.58 22.63 13.61
CA ILE A 165 25.17 22.17 12.36
C ILE A 165 25.25 23.36 11.41
N ALA A 166 26.44 23.60 10.85
CA ALA A 166 26.63 24.63 9.84
C ALA A 166 25.72 24.35 8.64
N GLY A 167 24.94 25.34 8.21
CA GLY A 167 24.01 25.18 7.09
C GLY A 167 22.75 24.36 7.39
N TRP A 168 22.39 24.13 8.66
CA TRP A 168 21.18 23.37 9.04
C TRP A 168 19.90 23.78 8.28
N TYR A 169 19.74 25.08 8.00
CA TYR A 169 18.58 25.59 7.27
C TYR A 169 18.56 25.14 5.81
N ARG A 170 19.73 25.04 5.17
CA ARG A 170 19.87 24.52 3.80
C ARG A 170 19.51 23.04 3.78
N PHE A 171 19.98 22.26 4.75
CA PHE A 171 19.61 20.85 4.88
C PHE A 171 18.11 20.66 5.12
N HIS A 172 17.51 21.43 6.04
CA HIS A 172 16.07 21.40 6.29
C HIS A 172 15.26 21.66 5.00
N THR A 173 15.67 22.67 4.22
CA THR A 173 15.01 23.02 2.95
C THR A 173 15.21 21.93 1.89
N ALA A 174 16.43 21.40 1.75
CA ALA A 174 16.74 20.35 0.79
C ALA A 174 15.97 19.05 1.07
N LEU A 175 15.94 18.60 2.32
CA LEU A 175 15.18 17.43 2.75
C LEU A 175 13.68 17.61 2.48
N ALA A 176 13.13 18.81 2.73
CA ALA A 176 11.72 19.10 2.47
C ALA A 176 11.39 19.06 0.97
N ILE A 177 12.26 19.60 0.12
CA ILE A 177 12.07 19.58 -1.35
C ILE A 177 12.17 18.14 -1.88
N ILE A 178 13.21 17.40 -1.50
CA ILE A 178 13.40 16.01 -1.96
C ILE A 178 12.23 15.14 -1.50
N GLY A 179 11.84 15.24 -0.21
CA GLY A 179 10.69 14.51 0.32
C GLY A 179 9.38 14.86 -0.42
N ALA A 180 9.17 16.13 -0.75
CA ALA A 180 7.98 16.55 -1.50
C ALA A 180 7.97 16.01 -2.93
N ILE A 181 9.12 15.99 -3.62
CA ILE A 181 9.24 15.39 -4.96
C ILE A 181 8.91 13.89 -4.89
N LEU A 182 9.48 13.15 -3.94
CA LEU A 182 9.20 11.73 -3.76
C LEU A 182 7.71 11.47 -3.50
N ALA A 183 7.07 12.29 -2.65
CA ALA A 183 5.64 12.17 -2.38
C ALA A 183 4.78 12.43 -3.62
N VAL A 184 5.08 13.46 -4.41
CA VAL A 184 4.38 13.76 -5.67
C VAL A 184 4.54 12.63 -6.68
N VAL A 185 5.77 12.13 -6.86
CA VAL A 185 6.05 11.01 -7.77
C VAL A 185 5.30 9.76 -7.31
N ALA A 186 5.36 9.42 -6.02
CA ALA A 186 4.65 8.26 -5.48
C ALA A 186 3.14 8.31 -5.74
N ILE A 187 2.52 9.47 -5.56
CA ILE A 187 1.08 9.66 -5.81
C ILE A 187 0.76 9.58 -7.31
N ALA A 188 1.59 10.17 -8.17
CA ALA A 188 1.37 10.13 -9.62
C ALA A 188 1.39 8.70 -10.18
N MET A 189 2.21 7.81 -9.59
CA MET A 189 2.36 6.42 -10.04
C MET A 189 1.15 5.52 -9.76
N VAL A 190 0.25 5.96 -8.89
CA VAL A 190 -0.95 5.22 -8.49
C VAL A 190 -2.24 5.85 -9.01
N LEU A 191 -2.12 6.84 -9.89
CA LEU A 191 -3.25 7.34 -10.67
C LEU A 191 -3.67 6.25 -11.65
N GLY A 192 -4.72 5.51 -11.32
CA GLY A 192 -5.14 4.38 -12.13
C GLY A 192 -6.19 3.48 -11.46
N PRO A 193 -6.40 2.29 -12.02
CA PRO A 193 -7.40 1.35 -11.52
C PRO A 193 -7.11 0.96 -10.07
N VAL A 194 -8.15 0.99 -9.25
CA VAL A 194 -8.06 0.54 -7.85
C VAL A 194 -7.70 -0.96 -7.83
N PRO A 195 -6.74 -1.39 -6.99
CA PRO A 195 -6.41 -2.81 -6.87
C PRO A 195 -7.65 -3.63 -6.54
N SER A 196 -7.79 -4.81 -7.14
CA SER A 196 -8.83 -5.76 -6.75
C SER A 196 -8.73 -6.07 -5.25
N GLY A 197 -9.87 -6.36 -4.61
CA GLY A 197 -9.95 -6.75 -3.19
C GLY A 197 -9.51 -5.71 -2.16
N THR A 198 -9.54 -4.42 -2.52
CA THR A 198 -9.41 -3.28 -1.59
C THR A 198 -10.71 -3.03 -0.85
N ILE A 199 -10.61 -2.67 0.43
CA ILE A 199 -11.77 -2.19 1.20
C ILE A 199 -12.11 -0.79 0.69
N ARG A 200 -13.19 -0.67 -0.09
CA ARG A 200 -13.52 0.55 -0.86
C ARG A 200 -13.63 1.80 0.01
N ASP A 201 -14.30 1.72 1.15
CA ASP A 201 -14.45 2.87 2.04
C ASP A 201 -13.12 3.35 2.62
N ALA A 202 -12.28 2.42 3.07
CA ALA A 202 -10.95 2.75 3.60
C ALA A 202 -10.02 3.27 2.49
N TRP A 203 -10.13 2.73 1.28
CA TRP A 203 -9.41 3.19 0.11
C TRP A 203 -9.77 4.63 -0.27
N ASP A 204 -11.07 4.92 -0.38
CA ASP A 204 -11.55 6.25 -0.76
C ASP A 204 -11.17 7.28 0.32
N ALA A 205 -11.26 6.91 1.60
CA ALA A 205 -10.78 7.74 2.70
C ALA A 205 -9.26 7.99 2.64
N HIS A 206 -8.45 6.96 2.35
CA HIS A 206 -7.00 7.09 2.17
C HIS A 206 -6.64 8.01 1.00
N VAL A 207 -7.32 7.87 -0.14
CA VAL A 207 -7.07 8.72 -1.32
C VAL A 207 -7.46 10.17 -1.02
N ALA A 208 -8.66 10.39 -0.47
CA ALA A 208 -9.15 11.72 -0.15
C ALA A 208 -8.22 12.44 0.87
N LEU A 209 -7.87 11.75 1.97
CA LEU A 209 -6.97 12.30 2.97
C LEU A 209 -5.56 12.50 2.40
N GLY A 210 -5.06 11.58 1.57
CA GLY A 210 -3.76 11.69 0.90
C GLY A 210 -3.66 12.93 -0.01
N LEU A 211 -4.69 13.21 -0.80
CA LEU A 211 -4.75 14.42 -1.63
C LEU A 211 -4.82 15.70 -0.78
N PHE A 212 -5.59 15.68 0.30
CA PHE A 212 -5.64 16.79 1.26
C PHE A 212 -4.26 17.04 1.90
N VAL A 213 -3.58 15.99 2.34
CA VAL A 213 -2.22 16.05 2.90
C VAL A 213 -1.22 16.59 1.87
N LEU A 214 -1.31 16.18 0.60
CA LEU A 214 -0.47 16.71 -0.46
C LEU A 214 -0.70 18.22 -0.65
N GLY A 215 -1.95 18.67 -0.70
CA GLY A 215 -2.29 20.09 -0.77
C GLY A 215 -1.71 20.88 0.41
N LEU A 216 -1.85 20.34 1.64
CA LEU A 216 -1.31 20.94 2.85
C LEU A 216 0.23 20.99 2.85
N LEU A 217 0.88 19.96 2.31
CA LEU A 217 2.34 19.90 2.15
C LEU A 217 2.81 21.02 1.21
N LEU A 218 2.21 21.14 0.03
CA LEU A 218 2.54 22.18 -0.95
C LEU A 218 2.31 23.57 -0.36
N PHE A 219 1.21 23.78 0.37
CA PHE A 219 0.94 25.02 1.08
C PHE A 219 2.01 25.31 2.15
N THR A 220 2.42 24.31 2.92
CA THR A 220 3.45 24.44 3.96
C THR A 220 4.82 24.81 3.37
N LEU A 221 5.20 24.20 2.23
CA LEU A 221 6.38 24.58 1.46
C LEU A 221 6.27 26.02 0.95
N GLY A 222 5.12 26.37 0.35
CA GLY A 222 4.81 27.71 -0.12
C GLY A 222 4.94 28.77 0.99
N ALA A 223 4.40 28.51 2.19
CA ALA A 223 4.54 29.37 3.36
C ALA A 223 6.02 29.53 3.79
N GLY A 224 6.81 28.44 3.70
CA GLY A 224 8.24 28.47 3.98
C GLY A 224 9.02 29.38 3.04
N VAL A 225 8.69 29.35 1.74
CA VAL A 225 9.27 30.22 0.72
C VAL A 225 8.77 31.67 0.89
N TYR A 226 7.45 31.85 1.03
CA TYR A 226 6.79 33.14 1.20
C TYR A 226 7.30 33.94 2.40
N ARG A 227 7.73 33.26 3.47
CA ARG A 227 8.34 33.89 4.64
C ARG A 227 9.48 34.86 4.29
N LYS A 228 10.21 34.66 3.19
CA LYS A 228 11.26 35.58 2.74
C LYS A 228 10.69 36.96 2.38
N TRP A 229 9.49 37.01 1.81
CA TRP A 229 8.81 38.20 1.32
C TRP A 229 7.75 38.77 2.27
N ALA A 230 7.45 38.08 3.38
CA ALA A 230 6.35 38.43 4.29
C ALA A 230 6.52 39.75 5.08
N GLY A 231 7.59 40.53 4.86
CA GLY A 231 7.79 41.83 5.51
C GLY A 231 7.68 41.77 7.04
N GLY A 232 6.79 42.60 7.61
CA GLY A 232 6.49 42.63 9.05
C GLY A 232 5.77 41.38 9.59
N HIS A 233 5.14 40.59 8.72
CA HIS A 233 4.35 39.41 9.11
C HIS A 233 5.19 38.12 9.23
N LYS A 234 6.52 38.20 9.09
CA LYS A 234 7.44 37.05 9.17
C LYS A 234 7.23 36.17 10.41
N GLY A 235 6.93 36.78 11.56
CA GLY A 235 6.64 36.08 12.81
C GLY A 235 5.39 35.21 12.71
N GLN A 236 4.29 35.79 12.20
CA GLN A 236 3.02 35.07 12.00
C GLN A 236 3.17 33.94 10.99
N VAL A 237 3.81 34.20 9.84
CA VAL A 237 4.05 33.17 8.80
C VAL A 237 4.89 32.01 9.37
N ARG A 238 5.88 32.30 10.22
CA ARG A 238 6.65 31.26 10.90
C ARG A 238 5.77 30.42 11.84
N THR A 239 4.91 31.06 12.62
CA THR A 239 4.00 30.35 13.53
C THR A 239 3.05 29.46 12.76
N VAL A 240 2.45 29.96 11.68
CA VAL A 240 1.59 29.18 10.78
C VAL A 240 2.35 27.99 10.20
N HIS A 241 3.53 28.20 9.62
CA HIS A 241 4.36 27.12 9.06
C HIS A 241 4.68 26.02 10.09
N LEU A 242 4.97 26.38 11.35
CA LEU A 242 5.24 25.40 12.41
C LEU A 242 4.00 24.59 12.78
N TRP A 243 2.82 25.22 12.86
CA TRP A 243 1.57 24.51 13.16
C TRP A 243 1.14 23.61 12.01
N LEU A 244 1.24 24.10 10.77
CA LEU A 244 0.97 23.31 9.57
C LEU A 244 1.87 22.07 9.51
N GLY A 245 3.18 22.23 9.75
CA GLY A 245 4.12 21.10 9.77
C GLY A 245 3.76 20.05 10.83
N ARG A 246 3.31 20.47 12.02
CA ARG A 246 2.86 19.54 13.08
C ARG A 246 1.59 18.80 12.68
N GLY A 247 0.60 19.53 12.17
CA GLY A 247 -0.65 18.93 11.68
C GLY A 247 -0.39 17.94 10.55
N LEU A 248 0.52 18.28 9.63
CA LEU A 248 0.90 17.44 8.51
C LEU A 248 1.46 16.09 8.97
N VAL A 249 2.34 16.06 9.98
CA VAL A 249 2.87 14.80 10.52
C VAL A 249 1.74 13.91 11.04
N VAL A 250 0.79 14.47 11.79
CA VAL A 250 -0.35 13.70 12.32
C VAL A 250 -1.22 13.15 11.18
N LEU A 251 -1.55 13.98 10.19
CA LEU A 251 -2.38 13.57 9.07
C LEU A 251 -1.71 12.54 8.17
N VAL A 252 -0.39 12.64 7.95
CA VAL A 252 0.39 11.62 7.23
C VAL A 252 0.30 10.28 7.93
N LEU A 253 0.43 10.25 9.27
CA LEU A 253 0.32 9.00 10.04
C LEU A 253 -1.07 8.38 9.94
N LEU A 254 -2.12 9.19 10.07
CA LEU A 254 -3.50 8.74 9.88
C LEU A 254 -3.69 8.19 8.45
N ASN A 255 -3.12 8.85 7.46
CA ASN A 255 -3.21 8.41 6.07
C ASN A 255 -2.48 7.08 5.83
N VAL A 256 -1.34 6.84 6.49
CA VAL A 256 -0.64 5.55 6.45
C VAL A 256 -1.51 4.45 7.04
N VAL A 257 -2.14 4.68 8.19
CA VAL A 257 -3.05 3.71 8.81
C VAL A 257 -4.22 3.37 7.88
N LEU A 258 -4.84 4.39 7.27
CA LEU A 258 -5.91 4.17 6.28
C LEU A 258 -5.42 3.38 5.06
N GLY A 259 -4.21 3.65 4.57
CA GLY A 259 -3.65 2.92 3.44
C GLY A 259 -3.40 1.44 3.76
N LEU A 260 -2.90 1.16 4.96
CA LEU A 260 -2.71 -0.20 5.46
C LEU A 260 -4.05 -0.93 5.69
N ALA A 261 -5.06 -0.24 6.25
CA ALA A 261 -6.41 -0.79 6.40
C ALA A 261 -7.06 -1.07 5.03
N ALA A 262 -6.87 -0.19 4.03
CA ALA A 262 -7.42 -0.36 2.69
C ALA A 262 -6.92 -1.62 1.98
N VAL A 263 -5.70 -2.07 2.31
CA VAL A 263 -5.12 -3.33 1.83
C VAL A 263 -5.37 -4.52 2.77
N GLY A 264 -6.14 -4.31 3.85
CA GLY A 264 -6.58 -5.34 4.78
C GLY A 264 -5.50 -5.81 5.76
N ILE A 265 -4.58 -4.92 6.17
CA ILE A 265 -3.61 -5.19 7.25
C ILE A 265 -4.20 -4.90 8.64
N PHE A 266 -5.26 -4.09 8.70
CA PHE A 266 -6.01 -3.72 9.91
C PHE A 266 -7.51 -3.85 9.67
#